data_AF-A0A644T3S7-F1
#
_entry.id   AF-A0A644T3S7-F1
#
_cell.length_a   1.000
_cell.length_b   1.000
_cell.length_c   1.000
_cell.angle_alpha   90.00
_cell.angle_beta   90.00
_cell.angle_gamma   90.00
#
_symmetry.space_group_name_H-M   'P 1'
#
loop_
_entity.id
_entity.type
_entity.pdbx_description
1 polymer ?
#
loop_
_entity_poly.entity_id
_entity_poly.type
_entity_poly.pdbx_seq_one_letter_code
_entity_poly.pdbx_strand_id
1 'polypeptide(L)'
;MHSYIFTLYYGNKILPELQAQGIWDIRQIPPEFKLNPKQQIQKNCAVSGQIYTNPAEIGAFLNKLDYPLHYLDFETFATAIPVYDYTRPYQNIPFQFSLHIQQSPNSETKHYSYLAEDGYDPRPAFLSALKSSIAHQGSILVYSEIFEKARLKELAAAFPEYAGWIEGILGRILDLIVPFRDFSYYHPGQHGSASLKHVMPALAGLGYDELEIGEGQTASLRFMESVFGNLPPDEIRKIRADLEIYCGQDTGGMVEIVRKLREIGG
;
A
#
# COMPACT_ATOMS: atom_id res chain seq x y z
N MET A 1 22.43 -11.00 4.39
CA MET A 1 21.78 -9.82 3.78
C MET A 1 22.66 -8.60 4.04
N HIS A 2 22.97 -7.78 3.03
CA HIS A 2 23.83 -6.61 3.22
C HIS A 2 23.00 -5.42 3.71
N SER A 3 23.45 -4.72 4.75
CA SER A 3 22.73 -3.59 5.35
C SER A 3 23.45 -2.30 4.98
N TYR A 4 23.36 -1.88 3.72
CA TYR A 4 24.08 -0.71 3.23
C TYR A 4 23.61 0.60 3.89
N ILE A 5 24.52 1.54 4.09
CA ILE A 5 24.16 2.88 4.63
C ILE A 5 23.13 3.63 3.78
N PHE A 6 23.01 3.30 2.48
CA PHE A 6 22.01 3.88 1.56
C PHE A 6 20.57 3.55 1.93
N THR A 7 20.35 2.48 2.71
CA THR A 7 19.03 2.08 3.17
C THR A 7 18.73 2.62 4.57
N LEU A 8 19.64 3.41 5.15
CA LEU A 8 19.45 4.02 6.46
C LEU A 8 18.25 4.99 6.41
N TYR A 9 17.32 4.80 7.33
CA TYR A 9 16.07 5.55 7.39
C TYR A 9 16.32 7.06 7.41
N TYR A 10 15.89 7.74 6.35
CA TYR A 10 16.15 9.18 6.13
C TYR A 10 17.63 9.56 6.32
N GLY A 11 18.54 8.70 5.87
CA GLY A 11 19.99 8.85 6.04
C GLY A 11 20.66 9.89 5.13
N ASN A 12 19.96 10.47 4.15
CA ASN A 12 20.54 11.33 3.10
C ASN A 12 21.46 12.44 3.61
N LYS A 13 21.18 13.01 4.80
CA LYS A 13 21.99 14.07 5.40
C LYS A 13 23.29 13.59 6.04
N ILE A 14 23.34 12.34 6.50
CA ILE A 14 24.49 11.75 7.22
C ILE A 14 25.31 10.78 6.36
N LEU A 15 24.77 10.38 5.20
CA LEU A 15 25.45 9.53 4.22
C LEU A 15 26.86 10.04 3.83
N PRO A 16 27.06 11.33 3.48
CA PRO A 16 28.39 11.79 3.08
C PRO A 16 29.44 11.67 4.19
N GLU A 17 29.04 11.89 5.44
CA GLU A 17 29.92 11.80 6.61
C GLU A 17 30.33 10.34 6.87
N LEU A 18 29.37 9.41 6.80
CA LEU A 18 29.66 7.97 6.93
C LEU A 18 30.59 7.49 5.81
N GLN A 19 30.38 7.94 4.57
CA GLN A 19 31.24 7.60 3.44
C GLN A 19 32.66 8.15 3.60
N ALA A 20 32.81 9.39 4.07
CA ALA A 20 34.12 9.99 4.34
C ALA A 20 34.92 9.21 5.41
N GLN A 21 34.23 8.52 6.32
CA GLN A 21 34.81 7.64 7.33
C GLN A 21 35.02 6.19 6.82
N GLY A 22 34.71 5.90 5.55
CA GLY A 22 34.85 4.56 4.96
C GLY A 22 33.79 3.56 5.42
N ILE A 23 32.68 4.03 5.99
CA ILE A 23 31.58 3.20 6.48
C ILE A 23 30.61 2.97 5.33
N TRP A 24 30.37 1.70 4.97
CA TRP A 24 29.45 1.32 3.89
C TRP A 24 28.28 0.47 4.37
N ASP A 25 28.41 -0.12 5.56
CA ASP A 25 27.41 -0.95 6.19
C ASP A 25 26.90 -0.31 7.49
N ILE A 26 25.59 -0.33 7.70
CA ILE A 26 24.91 0.21 8.89
C ILE A 26 25.49 -0.42 10.18
N ARG A 27 25.92 -1.69 10.12
CA ARG A 27 26.53 -2.41 11.26
C ARG A 27 27.91 -1.85 11.64
N GLN A 28 28.58 -1.16 10.72
CA GLN A 28 29.89 -0.53 10.93
C GLN A 28 29.78 0.89 11.48
N ILE A 29 28.58 1.49 11.53
CA ILE A 29 28.39 2.81 12.13
C ILE A 29 28.87 2.73 13.59
N PRO A 30 29.77 3.60 14.04
CA PRO A 30 30.31 3.48 15.39
C PRO A 30 29.28 3.97 16.43
N PRO A 31 29.36 3.54 17.70
CA PRO A 31 28.39 3.89 18.74
C PRO A 31 28.26 5.40 19.02
N GLU A 32 29.33 6.14 18.85
CA GLU A 32 29.41 7.60 19.05
C GLU A 32 28.77 8.41 17.90
N PHE A 33 28.54 7.79 16.75
CA PHE A 33 27.87 8.46 15.63
C PHE A 33 26.41 8.72 15.99
N LYS A 34 26.00 9.99 15.97
CA LYS A 34 24.67 10.41 16.39
C LYS A 34 23.61 9.98 15.38
N LEU A 35 22.91 8.88 15.66
CA LEU A 35 21.74 8.43 14.94
C LEU A 35 20.44 8.95 15.60
N ASN A 36 19.40 9.17 14.79
CA ASN A 36 18.07 9.39 15.34
C ASN A 36 17.48 8.06 15.90
N PRO A 37 16.41 8.10 16.71
CA PRO A 37 15.86 6.88 17.33
C PRO A 37 15.51 5.76 16.33
N LYS A 38 14.93 6.09 15.17
CA LYS A 38 14.55 5.10 14.14
C LYS A 38 15.78 4.50 13.46
N GLN A 39 16.78 5.33 13.15
CA GLN A 39 18.07 4.86 12.62
C GLN A 39 18.79 3.95 13.62
N GLN A 40 18.71 4.26 14.92
CA GLN A 40 19.27 3.42 15.96
C GLN A 40 18.54 2.06 16.05
N ILE A 41 17.20 2.04 15.96
CA ILE A 41 16.42 0.80 15.89
C ILE A 41 16.86 -0.03 14.66
N GLN A 42 16.93 0.59 13.48
CA GLN A 42 17.37 -0.07 12.26
C GLN A 42 18.78 -0.67 12.41
N LYS A 43 19.73 0.08 12.96
CA LYS A 43 21.09 -0.40 13.23
C LYS A 43 21.08 -1.58 14.19
N ASN A 44 20.34 -1.48 15.30
CA ASN A 44 20.25 -2.54 16.29
C ASN A 44 19.68 -3.83 15.67
N CYS A 45 18.61 -3.74 14.90
CA CYS A 45 18.02 -4.85 14.16
C CYS A 45 18.97 -5.43 13.10
N ALA A 46 19.73 -4.58 12.39
CA ALA A 46 20.73 -5.03 11.42
C ALA A 46 21.90 -5.78 12.07
N VAL A 47 22.30 -5.40 13.29
CA VAL A 47 23.37 -6.06 14.05
C VAL A 47 22.89 -7.36 14.69
N SER A 48 21.71 -7.36 15.32
CA SER A 48 21.18 -8.51 16.06
C SER A 48 20.50 -9.55 15.16
N GLY A 49 20.02 -9.14 13.97
CA GLY A 49 19.13 -9.93 13.14
C GLY A 49 17.73 -10.14 13.73
N GLN A 50 17.40 -9.47 14.84
CA GLN A 50 16.12 -9.61 15.54
C GLN A 50 15.18 -8.47 15.19
N ILE A 51 13.87 -8.75 15.25
CA ILE A 51 12.84 -7.73 15.11
C ILE A 51 12.81 -6.79 16.30
N TYR A 52 12.37 -5.57 16.08
CA TYR A 52 11.99 -4.62 17.11
C TYR A 52 10.47 -4.49 17.15
N THR A 53 9.91 -4.49 18.35
CA THR A 53 8.47 -4.33 18.59
C THR A 53 8.24 -3.43 19.79
N ASN A 54 7.26 -2.55 19.68
CA ASN A 54 6.66 -1.80 20.77
C ASN A 54 5.17 -2.20 20.88
N PRO A 55 4.85 -3.24 21.67
CA PRO A 55 3.49 -3.76 21.78
C PRO A 55 2.46 -2.72 22.21
N ALA A 56 2.83 -1.77 23.06
CA ALA A 56 1.92 -0.72 23.53
C ALA A 56 1.45 0.19 22.38
N GLU A 57 2.38 0.63 21.53
CA GLU A 57 2.06 1.46 20.36
C GLU A 57 1.31 0.67 19.27
N ILE A 58 1.65 -0.62 19.09
CA ILE A 58 0.92 -1.51 18.19
C ILE A 58 -0.53 -1.69 18.69
N GLY A 59 -0.73 -1.99 19.97
CA GLY A 59 -2.05 -2.09 20.59
C GLY A 59 -2.83 -0.79 20.50
N ALA A 60 -2.19 0.36 20.71
CA ALA A 60 -2.81 1.68 20.55
C ALA A 60 -3.27 1.96 19.11
N PHE A 61 -2.55 1.47 18.09
CA PHE A 61 -3.01 1.52 16.71
C PHE A 61 -4.20 0.59 16.48
N LEU A 62 -4.11 -0.68 16.94
CA LEU A 62 -5.17 -1.68 16.76
C LEU A 62 -6.48 -1.29 17.45
N ASN A 63 -6.43 -0.59 18.58
CA ASN A 63 -7.60 -0.11 19.31
C ASN A 63 -8.37 1.01 18.59
N LYS A 64 -7.81 1.59 17.51
CA LYS A 64 -8.52 2.55 16.65
C LYS A 64 -9.40 1.88 15.60
N LEU A 65 -9.29 0.55 15.46
CA LEU A 65 -9.93 -0.20 14.40
C LEU A 65 -11.36 -0.60 14.80
N ASP A 66 -12.33 -0.15 14.02
CA ASP A 66 -13.75 -0.45 14.20
C ASP A 66 -14.24 -1.45 13.14
N TYR A 67 -14.94 -2.50 13.56
CA TYR A 67 -15.45 -3.51 12.64
C TYR A 67 -16.78 -3.10 11.96
N PRO A 68 -17.02 -3.56 10.72
CA PRO A 68 -16.16 -4.40 9.88
C PRO A 68 -14.94 -3.65 9.32
N LEU A 69 -13.81 -4.34 9.19
CA LEU A 69 -12.61 -3.78 8.56
C LEU A 69 -12.69 -3.96 7.04
N HIS A 70 -12.35 -2.91 6.32
CA HIS A 70 -12.29 -2.87 4.86
C HIS A 70 -10.84 -2.63 4.47
N TYR A 71 -10.19 -3.59 3.83
CA TYR A 71 -8.84 -3.42 3.30
C TYR A 71 -8.97 -3.04 1.84
N LEU A 72 -8.58 -1.82 1.49
CA LEU A 72 -8.87 -1.20 0.20
C LEU A 72 -7.58 -0.77 -0.48
N ASP A 73 -7.48 -1.05 -1.77
CA ASP A 73 -6.39 -0.63 -2.63
C ASP A 73 -6.92 -0.23 -4.01
N PHE A 74 -6.29 0.76 -4.65
CA PHE A 74 -6.68 1.28 -5.96
C PHE A 74 -5.52 1.23 -6.95
N GLU A 75 -5.83 0.74 -8.15
CA GLU A 75 -4.95 0.89 -9.29
C GLU A 75 -5.44 1.99 -10.24
N THR A 76 -4.48 2.76 -10.75
CA THR A 76 -4.75 3.94 -11.57
C THR A 76 -3.85 3.95 -12.80
N PHE A 77 -4.29 4.61 -13.86
CA PHE A 77 -3.43 4.96 -14.98
C PHE A 77 -3.46 6.46 -15.22
N ALA A 78 -2.49 6.98 -15.96
CA ALA A 78 -2.40 8.40 -16.28
C ALA A 78 -1.86 8.57 -17.70
N THR A 79 -2.49 9.46 -18.47
CA THR A 79 -2.10 9.75 -19.85
C THR A 79 -1.63 11.20 -19.98
N ALA A 80 -0.71 11.45 -20.91
CA ALA A 80 -0.25 12.81 -21.22
C ALA A 80 -1.35 13.64 -21.92
N ILE A 81 -2.14 12.98 -22.78
CA ILE A 81 -3.31 13.57 -23.43
C ILE A 81 -4.56 13.08 -22.68
N PRO A 82 -5.38 13.98 -22.12
CA PRO A 82 -6.65 13.63 -21.48
C PRO A 82 -7.54 12.81 -22.41
N VAL A 83 -7.98 11.62 -21.96
CA VAL A 83 -8.84 10.71 -22.74
C VAL A 83 -10.33 10.81 -22.37
N TYR A 84 -10.65 11.42 -21.23
CA TYR A 84 -12.03 11.62 -20.77
C TYR A 84 -12.30 13.06 -20.36
N ASP A 85 -13.56 13.45 -20.39
CA ASP A 85 -14.00 14.76 -19.94
C ASP A 85 -13.62 15.00 -18.46
N TYR A 86 -13.37 16.26 -18.13
CA TYR A 86 -12.99 16.67 -16.76
C TYR A 86 -11.73 15.96 -16.24
N THR A 87 -10.81 15.59 -17.13
CA THR A 87 -9.46 15.12 -16.78
C THR A 87 -8.39 16.10 -17.28
N ARG A 88 -7.19 16.04 -16.68
CA ARG A 88 -6.02 16.83 -17.08
C ARG A 88 -4.81 15.94 -17.35
N PRO A 89 -3.78 16.44 -18.08
CA PRO A 89 -2.55 15.69 -18.31
C PRO A 89 -1.98 15.12 -17.01
N TYR A 90 -1.61 13.83 -17.06
CA TYR A 90 -1.05 13.06 -15.95
C TYR A 90 -1.91 13.00 -14.68
N GLN A 91 -3.22 13.23 -14.81
CA GLN A 91 -4.15 12.89 -13.73
C GLN A 91 -4.24 11.38 -13.59
N ASN A 92 -4.16 10.87 -12.35
CA ASN A 92 -4.39 9.47 -12.07
C ASN A 92 -5.89 9.18 -12.15
N ILE A 93 -6.25 8.22 -12.99
CA ILE A 93 -7.62 7.78 -13.24
C ILE A 93 -7.75 6.37 -12.66
N PRO A 94 -8.56 6.17 -11.61
CA PRO A 94 -8.76 4.85 -11.04
C PRO A 94 -9.50 3.95 -12.02
N PHE A 95 -8.96 2.75 -12.23
CA PHE A 95 -9.53 1.76 -13.14
C PHE A 95 -9.82 0.43 -12.45
N GLN A 96 -9.20 0.17 -11.30
CA GLN A 96 -9.40 -1.07 -10.56
C GLN A 96 -9.33 -0.81 -9.05
N PHE A 97 -10.10 -1.57 -8.29
CA PHE A 97 -9.91 -1.69 -6.85
C PHE A 97 -9.97 -3.14 -6.41
N SER A 98 -9.28 -3.42 -5.32
CA SER A 98 -9.47 -4.63 -4.53
C SER A 98 -9.99 -4.24 -3.14
N LEU A 99 -10.90 -5.05 -2.61
CA LEU A 99 -11.53 -4.83 -1.32
C LEU A 99 -11.71 -6.15 -0.57
N HIS A 100 -11.01 -6.33 0.54
CA HIS A 100 -11.31 -7.40 1.49
C HIS A 100 -12.13 -6.84 2.66
N ILE A 101 -13.22 -7.53 3.03
CA ILE A 101 -14.04 -7.16 4.19
C ILE A 101 -13.96 -8.24 5.26
N GLN A 102 -13.56 -7.85 6.47
CA GLN A 102 -13.52 -8.70 7.65
C GLN A 102 -14.58 -8.25 8.66
N GLN A 103 -15.50 -9.13 9.03
CA GLN A 103 -16.63 -8.80 9.90
C GLN A 103 -16.27 -8.73 11.39
N SER A 104 -15.30 -9.53 11.84
CA SER A 104 -14.80 -9.56 13.21
C SER A 104 -13.36 -10.10 13.24
N PRO A 105 -12.62 -9.99 14.36
CA PRO A 105 -11.21 -10.40 14.43
C PRO A 105 -10.88 -11.81 13.93
N ASN A 106 -11.83 -12.74 14.07
CA ASN A 106 -11.65 -14.14 13.72
C ASN A 106 -12.54 -14.59 12.55
N SER A 107 -13.27 -13.67 11.91
CA SER A 107 -14.08 -14.02 10.73
C SER A 107 -13.20 -14.14 9.49
N GLU A 108 -13.58 -15.04 8.59
CA GLU A 108 -13.04 -15.07 7.22
C GLU A 108 -13.27 -13.72 6.52
N THR A 109 -12.36 -13.40 5.60
CA THR A 109 -12.47 -12.23 4.74
C THR A 109 -13.28 -12.57 3.48
N LYS A 110 -14.11 -11.63 3.05
CA LYS A 110 -14.77 -11.68 1.73
C LYS A 110 -14.08 -10.70 0.80
N HIS A 111 -13.67 -11.19 -0.36
CA HIS A 111 -13.04 -10.39 -1.41
C HIS A 111 -14.09 -9.86 -2.40
N TYR A 112 -13.97 -8.59 -2.73
CA TYR A 112 -14.69 -7.90 -3.79
C TYR A 112 -13.66 -7.16 -4.63
N SER A 113 -13.82 -7.16 -5.94
CA SER A 113 -12.98 -6.38 -6.82
C SER A 113 -13.81 -5.75 -7.94
N TYR A 114 -13.19 -4.79 -8.60
CA TYR A 114 -13.68 -4.20 -9.84
C TYR A 114 -12.47 -3.92 -10.71
N LEU A 115 -12.53 -4.31 -11.98
CA LEU A 115 -11.57 -3.95 -13.00
C LEU A 115 -12.34 -3.41 -14.21
N ALA A 116 -12.04 -2.17 -14.60
CA ALA A 116 -12.75 -1.47 -15.66
C ALA A 116 -12.74 -2.23 -16.99
N GLU A 117 -13.88 -2.20 -17.67
CA GLU A 117 -14.02 -2.71 -19.04
C GLU A 117 -13.43 -1.72 -20.05
N ASP A 118 -13.14 -2.22 -21.25
CA ASP A 118 -12.50 -1.45 -22.31
C ASP A 118 -13.51 -0.47 -22.95
N GLY A 119 -13.01 0.66 -23.48
CA GLY A 119 -13.79 1.55 -24.34
C GLY A 119 -14.68 2.60 -23.65
N TYR A 120 -14.70 2.67 -22.32
CA TYR A 120 -15.48 3.66 -21.56
C TYR A 120 -14.64 4.38 -20.51
N ASP A 121 -15.15 5.50 -19.99
CA ASP A 121 -14.60 6.13 -18.79
C ASP A 121 -14.80 5.19 -17.59
N PRO A 122 -13.73 4.76 -16.90
CA PRO A 122 -13.84 3.79 -15.83
C PRO A 122 -14.50 4.37 -14.57
N ARG A 123 -14.45 5.70 -14.39
CA ARG A 123 -14.75 6.35 -13.11
C ARG A 123 -16.21 6.18 -12.64
N PRO A 124 -17.25 6.30 -13.49
CA PRO A 124 -18.64 6.11 -13.05
C PRO A 124 -18.92 4.68 -12.57
N ALA A 125 -18.47 3.68 -13.33
CA ALA A 125 -18.67 2.27 -12.99
C ALA A 125 -17.82 1.87 -11.77
N PHE A 126 -16.59 2.39 -11.66
CA PHE A 126 -15.75 2.26 -10.48
C PHE A 126 -16.45 2.79 -9.22
N LEU A 127 -17.01 4.01 -9.26
CA LEU A 127 -17.73 4.61 -8.14
C LEU A 127 -18.97 3.81 -7.76
N SER A 128 -19.74 3.37 -8.75
CA SER A 128 -20.92 2.54 -8.53
C SER A 128 -20.55 1.22 -7.85
N ALA A 129 -19.53 0.52 -8.37
CA ALA A 129 -19.06 -0.73 -7.80
C ALA A 129 -18.55 -0.56 -6.37
N LEU A 130 -17.69 0.45 -6.14
CA LEU A 130 -17.13 0.72 -4.82
C LEU A 130 -18.23 1.03 -3.78
N LYS A 131 -19.23 1.83 -4.17
CA LYS A 131 -20.39 2.16 -3.34
C LYS A 131 -21.26 0.96 -3.01
N SER A 132 -21.41 0.03 -3.94
CA SER A 132 -22.16 -1.21 -3.72
C SER A 132 -21.42 -2.22 -2.84
N SER A 133 -20.09 -2.19 -2.81
CA SER A 133 -19.28 -3.15 -2.06
C SER A 133 -18.93 -2.71 -0.64
N ILE A 134 -18.69 -1.42 -0.39
CA ILE A 134 -18.29 -0.92 0.93
C ILE A 134 -19.49 -0.86 1.90
N ALA A 135 -19.34 -1.43 3.10
CA ALA A 135 -20.35 -1.33 4.14
C ALA A 135 -20.43 0.09 4.71
N HIS A 136 -21.58 0.47 5.27
CA HIS A 136 -21.83 1.83 5.78
C HIS A 136 -21.02 2.22 7.03
N GLN A 137 -20.48 1.26 7.76
CA GLN A 137 -19.77 1.46 9.04
C GLN A 137 -18.46 0.67 9.09
N GLY A 138 -17.60 0.97 10.08
CA GLY A 138 -16.32 0.30 10.30
C GLY A 138 -15.15 0.98 9.58
N SER A 139 -13.91 0.67 9.97
CA SER A 139 -12.71 1.31 9.45
C SER A 139 -12.38 0.85 8.03
N ILE A 140 -11.78 1.76 7.27
CA ILE A 140 -11.24 1.49 5.93
C ILE A 140 -9.72 1.60 6.03
N LEU A 141 -9.05 0.47 5.98
CA LEU A 141 -7.59 0.38 5.97
C LEU A 141 -7.08 0.45 4.54
N VAL A 142 -6.19 1.39 4.32
CA VAL A 142 -5.42 1.58 3.09
C VAL A 142 -3.94 1.59 3.46
N TYR A 143 -3.06 1.39 2.48
CA TYR A 143 -1.61 1.43 2.71
C TYR A 143 -1.00 2.64 2.00
N SER A 144 -0.76 3.73 2.74
CA SER A 144 -0.41 5.06 2.24
C SER A 144 -1.60 5.94 1.82
N GLU A 145 -2.45 6.27 2.80
CA GLU A 145 -3.74 6.95 2.62
C GLU A 145 -3.77 8.23 1.78
N ILE A 146 -2.61 8.89 1.61
CA ILE A 146 -2.51 10.12 0.82
C ILE A 146 -2.96 9.85 -0.62
N PHE A 147 -2.60 8.69 -1.17
CA PHE A 147 -2.94 8.34 -2.54
C PHE A 147 -4.44 8.08 -2.72
N GLU A 148 -5.03 7.19 -1.92
CA GLU A 148 -6.44 6.81 -2.03
C GLU A 148 -7.34 7.99 -1.70
N LYS A 149 -7.01 8.77 -0.65
CA LYS A 149 -7.76 9.99 -0.32
C LYS A 149 -7.71 11.02 -1.45
N ALA A 150 -6.57 11.15 -2.15
CA ALA A 150 -6.48 12.05 -3.29
C ALA A 150 -7.37 11.58 -4.44
N ARG A 151 -7.36 10.28 -4.78
CA ARG A 151 -8.22 9.71 -5.83
C ARG A 151 -9.69 9.88 -5.52
N LEU A 152 -10.11 9.62 -4.27
CA LEU A 152 -11.49 9.83 -3.83
C LEU A 152 -11.92 11.29 -3.94
N LYS A 153 -11.08 12.25 -3.54
CA LYS A 153 -11.39 13.68 -3.67
C LYS A 153 -11.51 14.13 -5.12
N GLU A 154 -10.62 13.64 -5.99
CA GLU A 154 -10.69 13.91 -7.43
C GLU A 154 -11.98 13.33 -8.04
N LEU A 155 -12.38 12.11 -7.64
CA LEU A 155 -13.65 11.52 -8.03
C LEU A 155 -14.86 12.33 -7.53
N ALA A 156 -14.84 12.80 -6.28
CA ALA A 156 -15.92 13.64 -5.73
C ALA A 156 -16.07 14.96 -6.49
N ALA A 157 -14.97 15.54 -6.98
CA ALA A 157 -15.00 16.75 -7.78
C ALA A 157 -15.55 16.51 -9.19
N ALA A 158 -15.22 15.36 -9.80
CA ALA A 158 -15.71 14.99 -11.12
C ALA A 158 -17.18 14.50 -11.12
N PHE A 159 -17.62 13.88 -10.02
CA PHE A 159 -18.96 13.31 -9.86
C PHE A 159 -19.60 13.80 -8.56
N PRO A 160 -20.12 15.05 -8.52
CA PRO A 160 -20.64 15.68 -7.31
C PRO A 160 -21.76 14.90 -6.60
N GLU A 161 -22.52 14.06 -7.33
CA GLU A 161 -23.55 13.19 -6.77
C GLU A 161 -22.99 12.12 -5.81
N TYR A 162 -21.69 11.82 -5.88
CA TYR A 162 -20.99 10.93 -4.95
C TYR A 162 -20.30 11.68 -3.81
N ALA A 163 -20.20 13.00 -3.85
CA ALA A 163 -19.36 13.78 -2.94
C ALA A 163 -19.69 13.54 -1.45
N GLY A 164 -20.97 13.57 -1.07
CA GLY A 164 -21.38 13.33 0.31
C GLY A 164 -21.11 11.90 0.79
N TRP A 165 -21.22 10.90 -0.10
CA TRP A 165 -20.86 9.52 0.22
C TRP A 165 -19.34 9.35 0.37
N ILE A 166 -18.55 9.97 -0.52
CA ILE A 166 -17.09 9.97 -0.46
C ILE A 166 -16.59 10.65 0.81
N GLU A 167 -17.20 11.76 1.22
CA GLU A 167 -16.86 12.43 2.49
C GLU A 167 -17.00 11.47 3.69
N GLY A 168 -18.07 10.67 3.71
CA GLY A 168 -18.27 9.61 4.70
C GLY A 168 -17.19 8.52 4.66
N ILE A 169 -16.71 8.14 3.46
CA ILE A 169 -15.58 7.21 3.32
C ILE A 169 -14.28 7.83 3.83
N LEU A 170 -13.98 9.07 3.46
CA LEU A 170 -12.76 9.77 3.86
C LEU A 170 -12.61 9.84 5.38
N GLY A 171 -13.72 10.03 6.10
CA GLY A 171 -13.76 10.05 7.57
C GLY A 171 -13.48 8.71 8.24
N ARG A 172 -13.51 7.60 7.50
CA ARG A 172 -13.31 6.23 8.00
C ARG A 172 -11.95 5.64 7.64
N ILE A 173 -11.17 6.34 6.82
CA ILE A 173 -9.86 5.85 6.36
C ILE A 173 -8.82 5.95 7.48
N LEU A 174 -8.12 4.84 7.71
CA LEU A 174 -6.95 4.72 8.57
C LEU A 174 -5.77 4.16 7.76
N ASP A 175 -4.58 4.72 7.96
CA ASP A 175 -3.37 4.36 7.23
C ASP A 175 -2.61 3.22 7.92
N LEU A 176 -2.57 2.04 7.29
CA LEU A 176 -1.91 0.84 7.82
C LEU A 176 -0.38 0.93 7.78
N ILE A 177 0.18 1.92 7.09
CA ILE A 177 1.64 2.14 7.09
C ILE A 177 2.15 2.61 8.46
N VAL A 178 1.29 3.18 9.30
CA VAL A 178 1.67 3.93 10.51
C VAL A 178 2.56 3.11 11.47
N PRO A 179 2.20 1.87 11.88
CA PRO A 179 3.04 1.08 12.80
C PRO A 179 4.47 0.84 12.27
N PHE A 180 4.64 0.78 10.96
CA PHE A 180 5.92 0.53 10.29
C PHE A 180 6.70 1.82 10.05
N ARG A 181 6.01 2.90 9.64
CA ARG A 181 6.61 4.23 9.46
C ARG A 181 7.12 4.78 10.78
N ASP A 182 6.45 4.48 11.88
CA ASP A 182 6.81 4.93 13.22
C ASP A 182 7.76 3.99 13.97
N PHE A 183 8.09 2.85 13.37
CA PHE A 183 8.97 1.83 13.93
C PHE A 183 8.41 1.24 15.24
N SER A 184 7.09 1.30 15.45
CA SER A 184 6.42 0.50 16.47
C SER A 184 6.58 -1.00 16.18
N TYR A 185 6.69 -1.35 14.90
CA TYR A 185 7.26 -2.60 14.43
C TYR A 185 8.39 -2.31 13.45
N TYR A 186 9.51 -3.04 13.56
CA TYR A 186 10.56 -3.03 12.55
C TYR A 186 11.24 -4.39 12.40
N HIS A 187 11.26 -4.92 11.17
CA HIS A 187 12.02 -6.11 10.80
C HIS A 187 13.29 -5.74 10.01
N PRO A 188 14.45 -6.39 10.22
CA PRO A 188 15.69 -6.09 9.46
C PRO A 188 15.52 -6.11 7.93
N GLY A 189 14.70 -7.03 7.42
CA GLY A 189 14.33 -7.16 6.00
C GLY A 189 13.51 -5.99 5.43
N GLN A 190 13.04 -5.05 6.26
CA GLN A 190 12.42 -3.82 5.77
C GLN A 190 13.43 -2.88 5.11
N HIS A 191 14.73 -2.99 5.41
CA HIS A 191 15.78 -2.15 4.85
C HIS A 191 15.47 -0.64 4.93
N GLY A 192 14.88 -0.21 6.05
CA GLY A 192 14.53 1.19 6.29
C GLY A 192 13.32 1.68 5.50
N SER A 193 12.67 0.81 4.72
CA SER A 193 11.41 1.09 4.03
C SER A 193 10.21 0.64 4.86
N ALA A 194 9.16 1.43 4.82
CA ALA A 194 7.84 1.07 5.34
C ALA A 194 6.84 0.79 4.21
N SER A 195 7.28 0.61 2.96
CA SER A 195 6.38 0.24 1.86
C SER A 195 5.83 -1.17 2.06
N LEU A 196 4.63 -1.45 1.55
CA LEU A 196 4.01 -2.77 1.60
C LEU A 196 4.94 -3.87 1.08
N LYS A 197 5.67 -3.61 -0.01
CA LYS A 197 6.67 -4.54 -0.61
C LYS A 197 7.83 -4.96 0.26
N HIS A 198 8.14 -4.16 1.28
CA HIS A 198 9.19 -4.48 2.24
C HIS A 198 8.62 -5.05 3.52
N VAL A 199 7.46 -4.54 3.94
CA VAL A 199 6.79 -4.96 5.18
C VAL A 199 6.13 -6.33 5.03
N MET A 200 5.39 -6.56 3.94
CA MET A 200 4.62 -7.78 3.73
C MET A 200 5.52 -9.03 3.67
N PRO A 201 6.63 -9.07 2.91
CA PRO A 201 7.53 -10.22 2.94
C PRO A 201 8.18 -10.41 4.31
N ALA A 202 8.56 -9.30 4.96
CA ALA A 202 9.26 -9.33 6.24
C ALA A 202 8.38 -9.78 7.42
N LEU A 203 7.08 -9.44 7.41
CA LEU A 203 6.15 -9.73 8.50
C LEU A 203 5.29 -10.98 8.24
N ALA A 204 4.80 -11.13 7.01
CA ALA A 204 3.83 -12.15 6.64
C ALA A 204 4.42 -13.28 5.76
N GLY A 205 5.64 -13.12 5.24
CA GLY A 205 6.23 -14.08 4.30
C GLY A 205 5.54 -14.12 2.94
N LEU A 206 4.66 -13.15 2.66
CA LEU A 206 4.00 -12.97 1.37
C LEU A 206 4.76 -11.93 0.54
N GLY A 207 4.84 -12.13 -0.77
CA GLY A 207 5.58 -11.23 -1.65
C GLY A 207 4.93 -11.10 -3.02
N TYR A 208 5.71 -10.59 -3.96
CA TYR A 208 5.30 -10.39 -5.36
C TYR A 208 6.21 -11.16 -6.33
N ASP A 209 7.20 -11.91 -5.82
CA ASP A 209 8.27 -12.52 -6.64
C ASP A 209 7.75 -13.55 -7.64
N GLU A 210 6.57 -14.12 -7.38
CA GLU A 210 5.91 -15.11 -8.24
C GLU A 210 4.86 -14.48 -9.18
N LEU A 211 4.65 -13.16 -9.13
CA LEU A 211 3.65 -12.47 -9.92
C LEU A 211 4.24 -11.86 -11.20
N GLU A 212 3.48 -11.96 -12.29
CA GLU A 212 3.80 -11.29 -13.56
C GLU A 212 3.74 -9.76 -13.43
N ILE A 213 2.87 -9.26 -12.55
CA ILE A 213 2.77 -7.85 -12.17
C ILE A 213 3.11 -7.74 -10.69
N GLY A 214 4.23 -7.09 -10.39
CA GLY A 214 4.68 -6.81 -9.02
C GLY A 214 4.86 -5.33 -8.71
N GLU A 215 4.56 -4.44 -9.66
CA GLU A 215 4.79 -3.00 -9.58
C GLU A 215 3.59 -2.21 -10.10
N GLY A 216 3.09 -1.23 -9.32
CA GLY A 216 1.94 -0.41 -9.72
C GLY A 216 2.14 0.32 -11.06
N GLN A 217 3.35 0.81 -11.37
CA GLN A 217 3.61 1.40 -12.70
C GLN A 217 3.48 0.37 -13.83
N THR A 218 3.85 -0.89 -13.57
CA THR A 218 3.63 -1.98 -14.51
C THR A 218 2.14 -2.28 -14.61
N ALA A 219 1.39 -2.32 -13.51
CA ALA A 219 -0.06 -2.48 -13.53
C ALA A 219 -0.75 -1.39 -14.40
N SER A 220 -0.40 -0.12 -14.19
CA SER A 220 -0.88 0.99 -15.02
C SER A 220 -0.59 0.79 -16.50
N LEU A 221 0.64 0.42 -16.85
CA LEU A 221 1.06 0.21 -18.23
C LEU A 221 0.31 -0.96 -18.87
N ARG A 222 0.24 -2.10 -18.19
CA ARG A 222 -0.43 -3.30 -18.68
C ARG A 222 -1.92 -3.07 -18.89
N PHE A 223 -2.58 -2.33 -17.98
CA PHE A 223 -3.96 -1.92 -18.20
C PHE A 223 -4.12 -1.03 -19.45
N MET A 224 -3.24 -0.03 -19.63
CA MET A 224 -3.27 0.81 -20.83
C MET A 224 -3.03 -0.01 -22.11
N GLU A 225 -2.13 -1.00 -22.08
CA GLU A 225 -1.90 -1.92 -23.19
C GLU A 225 -3.13 -2.78 -23.49
N SER A 226 -3.85 -3.25 -22.48
CA SER A 226 -5.08 -4.03 -22.69
C SER A 226 -6.24 -3.20 -23.27
N VAL A 227 -6.31 -1.91 -22.95
CA VAL A 227 -7.42 -1.03 -23.38
C VAL A 227 -7.12 -0.31 -24.69
N PHE A 228 -5.92 0.24 -24.85
CA PHE A 228 -5.54 1.09 -25.98
C PHE A 228 -4.57 0.41 -26.94
N GLY A 229 -3.98 -0.73 -26.56
CA GLY A 229 -3.10 -1.51 -27.42
C GLY A 229 -3.88 -2.33 -28.44
N ASN A 230 -3.16 -2.80 -29.46
CA ASN A 230 -3.67 -3.75 -30.43
C ASN A 230 -3.15 -5.15 -30.10
N LEU A 231 -3.68 -5.74 -29.02
CA LEU A 231 -3.24 -7.05 -28.51
C LEU A 231 -4.26 -8.15 -28.87
N PRO A 232 -3.81 -9.41 -29.05
CA PRO A 232 -4.70 -10.55 -29.19
C PRO A 232 -5.61 -10.73 -27.96
N PRO A 233 -6.86 -11.23 -28.12
CA PRO A 233 -7.80 -11.41 -27.00
C PRO A 233 -7.29 -12.29 -25.85
N ASP A 234 -6.45 -13.29 -26.16
CA ASP A 234 -5.84 -14.15 -25.13
C ASP A 234 -4.84 -13.39 -24.25
N GLU A 235 -4.06 -12.48 -24.84
CA GLU A 235 -3.11 -11.64 -24.09
C GLU A 235 -3.83 -10.63 -23.20
N ILE A 236 -4.92 -10.02 -23.72
CA ILE A 236 -5.78 -9.13 -22.93
C ILE A 236 -6.36 -9.88 -21.73
N ARG A 237 -6.87 -11.10 -21.93
CA ARG A 237 -7.38 -11.94 -20.83
C ARG A 237 -6.30 -12.23 -19.79
N LYS A 238 -5.09 -12.57 -20.20
CA LYS A 238 -3.97 -12.82 -19.29
C LYS A 238 -3.64 -11.56 -18.47
N ILE A 239 -3.47 -10.41 -19.13
CA ILE A 239 -3.19 -9.13 -18.45
C ILE A 239 -4.23 -8.84 -17.38
N ARG A 240 -5.51 -8.95 -17.74
CA ARG A 240 -6.61 -8.66 -16.82
C ARG A 240 -6.65 -9.62 -15.63
N ALA A 241 -6.33 -10.91 -15.84
CA ALA A 241 -6.20 -11.86 -14.75
C ALA A 241 -5.01 -11.54 -13.83
N ASP A 242 -3.85 -11.18 -14.40
CA ASP A 242 -2.66 -10.80 -13.64
C ASP A 242 -2.89 -9.52 -12.82
N LEU A 243 -3.64 -8.55 -13.35
CA LEU A 243 -4.05 -7.33 -12.64
C LEU A 243 -4.94 -7.64 -11.43
N GLU A 244 -5.92 -8.54 -11.56
CA GLU A 244 -6.78 -8.99 -10.45
C GLU A 244 -5.97 -9.68 -9.35
N ILE A 245 -5.02 -10.55 -9.73
CA ILE A 245 -4.14 -11.23 -8.77
C ILE A 245 -3.28 -10.22 -8.01
N TYR A 246 -2.65 -9.28 -8.71
CA TYR A 246 -1.78 -8.27 -8.11
C TYR A 246 -2.53 -7.36 -7.13
N CYS A 247 -3.64 -6.75 -7.54
CA CYS A 247 -4.43 -5.87 -6.66
C CYS A 247 -5.05 -6.66 -5.50
N GLY A 248 -5.44 -7.92 -5.74
CA GLY A 248 -5.86 -8.86 -4.70
C GLY A 248 -4.76 -9.11 -3.64
N GLN A 249 -3.52 -9.33 -4.08
CA GLN A 249 -2.36 -9.56 -3.24
C GLN A 249 -2.10 -8.39 -2.29
N ASP A 250 -2.24 -7.14 -2.75
CA ASP A 250 -2.04 -5.96 -1.90
C ASP A 250 -2.99 -5.96 -0.70
N THR A 251 -4.29 -6.08 -0.95
CA THR A 251 -5.29 -6.11 0.14
C THR A 251 -5.25 -7.39 0.98
N GLY A 252 -4.96 -8.55 0.38
CA GLY A 252 -4.74 -9.80 1.12
C GLY A 252 -3.52 -9.71 2.05
N GLY A 253 -2.46 -9.04 1.59
CA GLY A 253 -1.30 -8.67 2.37
C GLY A 253 -1.64 -7.79 3.58
N MET A 254 -2.51 -6.80 3.39
CA MET A 254 -2.97 -5.94 4.49
C MET A 254 -3.74 -6.73 5.56
N VAL A 255 -4.56 -7.71 5.16
CA VAL A 255 -5.25 -8.62 6.09
C VAL A 255 -4.24 -9.38 6.95
N GLU A 256 -3.24 -9.99 6.33
CA GLU A 256 -2.19 -10.75 7.02
C GLU A 256 -1.33 -9.87 7.92
N ILE A 257 -1.03 -8.64 7.50
CA ILE A 257 -0.34 -7.65 8.32
C ILE A 257 -1.10 -7.36 9.61
N VAL A 258 -2.41 -7.07 9.52
CA VAL A 258 -3.22 -6.80 10.72
C VAL A 258 -3.31 -8.04 11.61
N ARG A 259 -3.46 -9.23 11.03
CA ARG A 259 -3.44 -10.50 11.77
C ARG A 259 -2.13 -10.66 12.56
N LYS A 260 -0.99 -10.40 11.93
CA LYS A 260 0.34 -10.47 12.56
C LYS A 260 0.57 -9.39 13.61
N LEU A 261 0.10 -8.16 13.38
CA LEU A 261 0.19 -7.10 14.39
C LEU A 261 -0.61 -7.46 15.66
N ARG A 262 -1.74 -8.15 15.54
CA ARG A 262 -2.50 -8.62 16.72
C ARG A 262 -1.78 -9.67 17.54
N GLU A 263 -1.08 -10.61 16.89
CA GLU A 263 -0.24 -11.59 17.59
C GLU A 263 0.84 -10.90 18.47
N ILE A 264 1.23 -9.68 18.11
CA ILE A 264 2.28 -8.90 18.81
C ILE A 264 1.68 -7.91 19.83
N GLY A 265 0.59 -7.23 19.46
CA GLY A 265 0.01 -6.13 20.22
C GLY A 265 -0.86 -6.53 21.42
N GLY A 266 -1.30 -7.78 21.48
CA GLY A 266 -2.27 -8.27 22.48
C GLY A 266 -3.70 -8.13 21.99
#